data_AF-A0A7Y2YBU2-F1
#
_entry.id   AF-A0A7Y2YBU2-F1
#
_cell.length_a   1.000
_cell.length_b   1.000
_cell.length_c   1.000
_cell.angle_alpha   90.00
_cell.angle_beta   90.00
_cell.angle_gamma   90.00
#
_symmetry.space_group_name_H-M   'P 1'
#
loop_
_entity.id
_entity.type
_entity.pdbx_description
1 polymer ?
#
loop_
_entity_poly.entity_id
_entity_poly.type
_entity_poly.pdbx_seq_one_letter_code
_entity_poly.pdbx_strand_id
1 'polypeptide(L)'
;IGDISWKVPTITLRFPSNIPGLQGHHWSNAIAMATPIAHKGVVAGAKVEAMTILDFLLKPELVEQSWDYYKNVQTANQTYEPMISESDKPPTYLNSDIMEEYAPKLKPFYYNEKKYDSYLEQLGIEYPTLRADQNSTVKKYD
;
A
#
# COMPACT_ATOMS: atom_id res chain seq x y z
N ILE A 1 9.16 2.16 5.00
CA ILE A 1 10.49 1.75 4.51
C ILE A 1 11.53 2.73 5.03
N GLY A 2 11.66 3.96 4.51
CA GLY A 2 12.35 5.10 5.16
C GLY A 2 13.67 4.79 5.91
N ASP A 3 13.94 5.57 6.94
CA ASP A 3 15.16 5.50 7.78
C ASP A 3 15.38 4.14 8.45
N ILE A 4 14.29 3.42 8.77
CA ILE A 4 14.37 2.09 9.42
C ILE A 4 15.12 1.10 8.52
N SER A 5 14.95 1.19 7.19
CA SER A 5 15.65 0.32 6.25
C SER A 5 17.16 0.51 6.20
N TRP A 6 17.67 1.58 6.81
CA TRP A 6 19.09 1.86 7.02
C TRP A 6 19.61 1.48 8.41
N LYS A 7 18.78 0.82 9.22
CA LYS A 7 19.16 0.32 10.55
C LYS A 7 19.02 -1.20 10.67
N VAL A 8 18.12 -1.81 9.89
CA VAL A 8 17.83 -3.25 9.93
C VAL A 8 17.60 -3.82 8.53
N PRO A 9 17.91 -5.11 8.29
CA PRO A 9 17.55 -5.80 7.06
C PRO A 9 16.06 -5.63 6.78
N THR A 10 15.72 -5.19 5.57
CA THR A 10 14.34 -4.88 5.18
C THR A 10 14.02 -5.55 3.87
N ILE A 11 12.89 -6.25 3.83
CA ILE A 11 12.36 -6.89 2.63
C ILE A 11 11.17 -6.07 2.16
N THR A 12 11.05 -5.90 0.86
CA THR A 12 9.92 -5.20 0.24
C THR A 12 9.19 -6.13 -0.70
N LEU A 13 7.86 -6.11 -0.64
CA LEU A 13 7.00 -6.87 -1.53
C LEU A 13 6.22 -5.90 -2.42
N ARG A 14 6.29 -6.12 -3.73
CA ARG A 14 5.39 -5.49 -4.70
C ARG A 14 4.41 -6.55 -5.18
N PHE A 15 3.11 -6.24 -5.11
CA PHE A 15 2.04 -7.17 -5.47
C PHE A 15 0.98 -6.45 -6.35
N PRO A 16 0.19 -7.20 -7.15
CA PRO A 16 -0.70 -6.62 -8.15
C PRO A 16 -2.03 -6.14 -7.54
N SER A 17 -2.02 -4.97 -6.91
CA SER A 17 -3.21 -4.31 -6.32
C SER A 17 -3.59 -2.98 -6.98
N ASN A 18 -2.92 -2.62 -8.08
CA ASN A 18 -3.20 -1.39 -8.82
C ASN A 18 -3.04 -1.63 -10.33
N ILE A 19 -3.49 -0.68 -11.14
CA ILE A 19 -3.42 -0.72 -12.60
C ILE A 19 -1.98 -0.43 -13.04
N PRO A 20 -1.36 -1.27 -13.89
CA PRO A 20 0.00 -1.06 -14.38
C PRO A 20 0.15 0.25 -15.18
N GLY A 21 1.33 0.88 -15.06
CA GLY A 21 1.71 2.03 -15.90
C GLY A 21 1.13 3.37 -15.49
N LEU A 22 0.36 3.45 -14.40
CA LEU A 22 -0.14 4.72 -13.90
C LEU A 22 0.89 5.48 -13.03
N GLN A 23 0.76 6.81 -12.99
CA GLN A 23 1.64 7.69 -12.21
C GLN A 23 1.41 7.53 -10.70
N GLY A 24 2.48 7.35 -9.93
CA GLY A 24 2.41 7.33 -8.46
C GLY A 24 1.86 8.65 -7.91
N HIS A 25 1.08 8.58 -6.83
CA HIS A 25 0.46 9.75 -6.17
C HIS A 25 -0.47 10.60 -7.06
N HIS A 26 -0.95 10.06 -8.19
CA HIS A 26 -1.93 10.73 -9.06
C HIS A 26 -3.37 10.23 -8.79
N TRP A 27 -4.38 11.08 -8.94
CA TRP A 27 -5.78 10.77 -8.61
C TRP A 27 -6.33 9.57 -9.41
N SER A 28 -5.84 9.33 -10.63
CA SER A 28 -6.21 8.16 -11.44
C SER A 28 -5.88 6.83 -10.76
N ASN A 29 -4.85 6.78 -9.91
CA ASN A 29 -4.47 5.55 -9.19
C ASN A 29 -5.43 5.25 -8.04
N ALA A 30 -6.17 6.25 -7.57
CA ALA A 30 -7.12 6.06 -6.49
C ALA A 30 -8.35 5.26 -6.94
N ILE A 31 -8.66 5.27 -8.24
CA ILE A 31 -9.79 4.51 -8.81
C ILE A 31 -9.62 3.02 -8.53
N ALA A 32 -8.41 2.47 -8.70
CA ALA A 32 -8.15 1.05 -8.49
C ALA A 32 -8.50 0.60 -7.06
N MET A 33 -8.32 1.47 -6.06
CA MET A 33 -8.62 1.19 -4.65
C MET A 33 -10.10 0.95 -4.37
N ALA A 34 -11.00 1.54 -5.18
CA ALA A 34 -12.43 1.31 -5.08
C ALA A 34 -12.89 0.02 -5.76
N THR A 35 -12.03 -0.64 -6.56
CA THR A 35 -12.39 -1.82 -7.36
C THR A 35 -11.94 -3.14 -6.71
N PRO A 36 -12.52 -4.29 -7.10
CA PRO A 36 -12.09 -5.59 -6.62
C PRO A 36 -10.62 -5.94 -6.88
N ILE A 37 -9.93 -5.26 -7.82
CA ILE A 37 -8.51 -5.47 -8.11
C ILE A 37 -7.67 -5.22 -6.86
N ALA A 38 -7.94 -4.12 -6.14
CA ALA A 38 -7.21 -3.79 -4.92
C ALA A 38 -7.39 -4.88 -3.86
N HIS A 39 -8.63 -5.30 -3.59
CA HIS A 39 -8.91 -6.32 -2.58
C HIS A 39 -8.27 -7.68 -2.93
N LYS A 40 -8.47 -8.17 -4.16
CA LYS A 40 -7.89 -9.44 -4.62
C LYS A 40 -6.36 -9.41 -4.58
N GLY A 41 -5.76 -8.30 -5.02
CA GLY A 41 -4.32 -8.09 -5.00
C GLY A 41 -3.75 -8.07 -3.58
N VAL A 42 -4.38 -7.32 -2.66
CA VAL A 42 -3.97 -7.24 -1.25
C VAL A 42 -4.10 -8.59 -0.56
N VAL A 43 -5.17 -9.36 -0.79
CA VAL A 43 -5.31 -10.71 -0.21
C VAL A 43 -4.19 -11.64 -0.68
N ALA A 44 -3.81 -11.59 -1.96
CA ALA A 44 -2.68 -12.36 -2.47
C ALA A 44 -1.35 -11.89 -1.86
N GLY A 45 -1.12 -10.57 -1.81
CA GLY A 45 0.07 -9.98 -1.20
C GLY A 45 0.23 -10.35 0.27
N ALA A 46 -0.85 -10.25 1.04
CA ALA A 46 -0.88 -10.59 2.47
C ALA A 46 -0.56 -12.07 2.72
N LYS A 47 -1.01 -12.98 1.84
CA LYS A 47 -0.64 -14.40 1.93
C LYS A 47 0.86 -14.60 1.72
N VAL A 48 1.45 -13.93 0.73
CA VAL A 48 2.90 -14.00 0.48
C VAL A 48 3.67 -13.44 1.68
N GLU A 49 3.27 -12.27 2.19
CA GLU A 49 3.89 -11.65 3.37
C GLU A 49 3.82 -12.55 4.61
N ALA A 50 2.65 -13.14 4.89
CA ALA A 50 2.48 -14.06 6.00
C ALA A 50 3.38 -15.31 5.88
N MET A 51 3.47 -15.89 4.69
CA MET A 51 4.35 -17.03 4.44
C MET A 51 5.84 -16.65 4.55
N THR A 52 6.22 -15.46 4.10
CA THR A 52 7.58 -14.93 4.29
C THR A 52 7.91 -14.73 5.77
N ILE A 53 6.99 -14.20 6.57
CA ILE A 53 7.16 -14.08 8.02
C ILE A 53 7.37 -15.47 8.65
N LEU A 54 6.55 -16.46 8.27
CA LEU A 54 6.73 -17.83 8.74
C LEU A 54 8.09 -18.41 8.38
N ASP A 55 8.58 -18.16 7.16
CA ASP A 55 9.94 -18.59 6.78
C ASP A 55 10.99 -18.00 7.72
N PHE A 56 10.95 -16.69 8.02
CA PHE A 56 11.91 -16.08 8.96
C PHE A 56 11.80 -16.59 10.40
N LEU A 57 10.60 -16.93 10.86
CA LEU A 57 10.39 -17.48 12.20
C LEU A 57 10.83 -18.94 12.33
N LEU A 58 10.71 -19.72 11.25
CA LEU A 58 10.97 -21.16 11.27
C LEU A 58 12.36 -21.55 10.75
N LYS A 59 13.03 -20.64 10.03
CA LYS A 59 14.35 -20.86 9.41
C LYS A 59 15.31 -19.74 9.84
N PRO A 60 15.93 -19.84 11.03
CA PRO A 60 16.79 -18.78 11.57
C PRO A 60 17.98 -18.44 10.66
N GLU A 61 18.43 -19.37 9.82
CA GLU A 61 19.48 -19.14 8.82
C GLU A 61 19.13 -18.03 7.82
N LEU A 62 17.84 -17.80 7.53
CA LEU A 62 17.42 -16.70 6.66
C LEU A 62 17.64 -15.33 7.33
N VAL A 63 17.47 -15.25 8.66
CA VAL A 63 17.76 -14.04 9.43
C VAL A 63 19.26 -13.75 9.40
N GLU A 64 20.09 -14.78 9.59
CA GLU A 64 21.56 -14.66 9.52
C GLU A 64 22.01 -14.17 8.13
N GLN A 65 21.51 -14.79 7.06
CA GLN A 65 21.81 -14.40 5.68
C GLN A 65 21.35 -12.96 5.37
N SER A 66 20.20 -12.55 5.90
CA SER A 66 19.70 -11.18 5.71
C SER A 66 20.61 -10.15 6.39
N TRP A 67 21.12 -10.47 7.59
CA TRP A 67 22.09 -9.63 8.28
C TRP A 67 23.45 -9.59 7.58
N ASP A 68 23.91 -10.73 7.05
CA ASP A 68 25.15 -10.81 6.27
C ASP A 68 25.07 -9.91 5.04
N TYR A 69 24.03 -10.07 4.21
CA TYR A 69 23.80 -9.21 3.04
C TYR A 69 23.70 -7.73 3.44
N TYR A 70 22.95 -7.43 4.49
CA TYR A 70 22.76 -6.05 4.96
C TYR A 70 24.11 -5.39 5.29
N LYS A 71 24.96 -6.04 6.08
CA LYS A 71 26.25 -5.51 6.52
C LYS A 71 27.30 -5.48 5.41
N ASN A 72 27.37 -6.57 4.65
CA ASN A 72 28.48 -6.84 3.73
C ASN A 72 28.19 -6.45 2.28
N VAL A 73 26.94 -6.14 1.94
CA VAL A 73 26.55 -5.70 0.59
C VAL A 73 25.80 -4.37 0.65
N GLN A 74 24.67 -4.29 1.35
CA GLN A 74 23.80 -3.10 1.31
C GLN A 74 24.47 -1.87 1.93
N THR A 75 25.10 -2.03 3.09
CA THR A 75 25.71 -0.91 3.85
C THR A 75 27.23 -0.95 3.87
N ALA A 76 27.87 -1.81 3.09
CA ALA A 76 29.31 -2.07 3.18
C ALA A 76 30.18 -0.80 3.02
N ASN A 77 29.72 0.13 2.18
CA ASN A 77 30.46 1.35 1.84
C ASN A 77 29.73 2.63 2.27
N GLN A 78 28.66 2.52 3.08
CA GLN A 78 27.83 3.66 3.45
C GLN A 78 27.49 3.62 4.94
N THR A 79 27.85 4.68 5.65
CA THR A 79 27.34 4.94 6.99
C THR A 79 26.05 5.75 6.88
N TYR A 80 25.01 5.30 7.56
CA TYR A 80 23.74 6.01 7.60
C TYR A 80 23.79 7.16 8.61
N GLU A 81 23.41 8.36 8.16
CA GLU A 81 23.22 9.55 8.99
C GLU A 81 21.77 10.00 8.89
N PRO A 82 21.02 10.07 10.01
CA PRO A 82 19.64 10.55 10.00
C PRO A 82 19.53 11.98 9.49
N MET A 83 18.55 12.25 8.63
CA MET A 83 18.22 13.62 8.22
C MET A 83 17.50 14.41 9.32
N ILE A 84 16.96 13.71 10.32
CA ILE A 84 16.29 14.26 11.49
C ILE A 84 17.18 14.12 12.72
N SER A 85 17.32 15.21 13.47
CA SER A 85 18.00 15.27 14.76
C SER A 85 17.11 14.77 15.90
N GLU A 86 17.71 14.48 17.05
CA GLU A 86 16.97 14.12 18.26
C GLU A 86 16.03 15.23 18.76
N SER A 87 16.33 16.49 18.41
CA SER A 87 15.51 17.65 18.77
C SER A 87 14.38 17.94 17.80
N ASP A 88 14.37 17.33 16.62
CA ASP A 88 13.32 17.57 15.63
C ASP A 88 12.00 17.01 16.12
N LYS A 89 10.95 17.84 16.05
CA LYS A 89 9.58 17.43 16.37
C LYS A 89 8.81 17.21 15.08
N PRO A 90 7.87 16.23 15.07
CA PRO A 90 6.95 16.09 13.94
C PRO A 90 6.28 17.44 13.66
N PRO A 91 6.29 17.92 12.40
CA PRO A 91 5.77 19.24 12.07
C PRO A 91 4.23 19.21 11.98
N THR A 92 3.57 19.01 13.13
CA THR A 92 2.12 18.85 13.24
C THR A 92 1.33 20.09 12.80
N TYR A 93 1.98 21.24 12.69
CA TYR A 93 1.38 22.51 12.31
C TYR A 93 1.32 22.74 10.80
N LEU A 94 2.11 22.03 9.97
CA LEU A 94 2.21 22.35 8.53
C LEU A 94 0.89 22.21 7.77
N ASN A 95 -0.03 21.37 8.25
CA ASN A 95 -1.31 21.11 7.61
C ASN A 95 -2.51 21.47 8.50
N SER A 96 -2.31 22.19 9.62
CA SER A 96 -3.40 22.48 10.57
C SER A 96 -4.57 23.18 9.90
N ASP A 97 -4.29 24.25 9.16
CA ASP A 97 -5.31 25.13 8.59
C ASP A 97 -6.07 24.42 7.46
N ILE A 98 -5.37 23.64 6.64
CA ILE A 98 -5.96 22.81 5.59
C ILE A 98 -6.86 21.73 6.22
N MET A 99 -6.39 21.06 7.26
CA MET A 99 -7.18 20.02 7.92
C MET A 99 -8.41 20.60 8.62
N GLU A 100 -8.29 21.76 9.27
CA GLU A 100 -9.41 22.45 9.90
C GLU A 100 -10.48 22.86 8.88
N GLU A 101 -10.06 23.37 7.72
CA GLU A 101 -10.99 23.75 6.66
C GLU A 101 -11.67 22.55 5.98
N TYR A 102 -10.88 21.54 5.57
CA TYR A 102 -11.35 20.51 4.66
C TYR A 102 -11.83 19.23 5.35
N ALA A 103 -11.31 18.86 6.53
CA ALA A 103 -11.75 17.62 7.18
C ALA A 103 -13.26 17.61 7.50
N PRO A 104 -13.89 18.71 8.00
CA PRO A 104 -15.33 18.76 8.20
C PRO A 104 -16.12 18.66 6.89
N LYS A 105 -15.60 19.27 5.81
CA LYS A 105 -16.21 19.24 4.47
C LYS A 105 -16.10 17.85 3.83
N LEU A 106 -15.05 17.09 4.12
CA LEU A 106 -14.80 15.75 3.58
C LEU A 106 -15.55 14.66 4.34
N LYS A 107 -15.80 14.85 5.64
CA LYS A 107 -16.44 13.86 6.52
C LYS A 107 -17.77 13.29 6.00
N PRO A 108 -18.68 14.08 5.38
CA PRO A 108 -19.91 13.55 4.77
C PRO A 108 -19.66 12.56 3.62
N PHE A 109 -18.50 12.61 2.98
CA PHE A 109 -18.12 11.74 1.85
C PHE A 109 -17.33 10.50 2.27
N TYR A 110 -17.05 10.35 3.57
CA TYR A 110 -16.36 9.17 4.07
C TYR A 110 -17.20 7.91 3.82
N TYR A 111 -16.52 6.80 3.57
CA TYR A 111 -17.18 5.54 3.34
C TYR A 111 -17.95 5.09 4.58
N ASN A 112 -19.23 4.74 4.41
CA ASN A 112 -20.09 4.21 5.46
C ASN A 112 -20.31 2.71 5.26
N GLU A 113 -19.39 1.91 5.81
CA GLU A 113 -19.41 0.45 5.77
C GLU A 113 -20.64 -0.19 6.44
N LYS A 114 -21.40 0.56 7.25
CA LYS A 114 -22.64 0.05 7.86
C LYS A 114 -23.85 0.16 6.94
N LYS A 115 -23.75 0.99 5.89
CA LYS A 115 -24.86 1.29 4.98
C LYS A 115 -24.66 0.69 3.60
N TYR A 116 -23.42 0.55 3.15
CA TYR A 116 -23.07 0.07 1.82
C TYR A 116 -22.02 -1.05 1.94
N ASP A 117 -22.08 -2.01 1.03
CA ASP A 117 -21.13 -3.13 0.94
C ASP A 117 -19.81 -2.69 0.28
N SER A 118 -19.84 -1.65 -0.56
CA SER A 118 -18.64 -1.10 -1.18
C SER A 118 -18.66 0.42 -1.39
N TYR A 119 -17.47 1.01 -1.59
CA TYR A 119 -17.34 2.43 -1.94
C TYR A 119 -18.01 2.77 -3.28
N LEU A 120 -18.00 1.82 -4.23
CA LEU A 120 -18.67 1.97 -5.52
C LEU A 120 -20.19 2.04 -5.36
N GLU A 121 -20.75 1.20 -4.49
CA GLU A 121 -22.18 1.24 -4.17
C GLU A 121 -22.56 2.58 -3.52
N GLN A 122 -21.77 3.07 -2.56
CA GLN A 122 -22.00 4.39 -1.95
C GLN A 122 -22.03 5.52 -2.99
N LEU A 123 -21.23 5.41 -4.05
CA LEU A 123 -21.17 6.37 -5.14
C LEU A 123 -22.21 6.14 -6.24
N GLY A 124 -23.01 5.06 -6.16
CA GLY A 124 -23.98 4.68 -7.19
C GLY A 124 -23.33 4.22 -8.50
N ILE A 125 -22.11 3.68 -8.44
CA ILE A 125 -21.34 3.23 -9.60
C ILE A 125 -21.52 1.72 -9.78
N GLU A 126 -22.06 1.32 -10.93
CA GLU A 126 -22.11 -0.08 -11.35
C GLU A 126 -20.73 -0.53 -11.87
N TYR A 127 -20.23 -1.64 -11.34
CA TYR A 127 -18.92 -2.18 -11.68
C TYR A 127 -18.97 -3.71 -11.88
N PRO A 128 -18.25 -4.27 -12.87
CA PRO A 128 -17.39 -3.57 -13.84
C PRO A 128 -18.18 -2.83 -14.92
N THR A 129 -17.71 -1.66 -15.32
CA THR A 129 -18.26 -0.94 -16.48
C THR A 129 -17.63 -1.48 -17.75
N LEU A 130 -18.32 -2.43 -18.39
CA LEU A 130 -17.83 -3.12 -19.58
C LEU A 130 -18.43 -2.52 -20.85
N ARG A 131 -17.64 -2.47 -21.92
CA ARG A 131 -18.17 -2.19 -23.26
C ARG A 131 -19.01 -3.37 -23.76
N ALA A 132 -19.91 -3.11 -24.71
CA ALA A 132 -20.80 -4.14 -25.24
C ALA A 132 -20.05 -5.38 -25.80
N ASP A 133 -18.89 -5.18 -26.40
CA ASP A 133 -18.00 -6.24 -26.91
C ASP A 133 -17.30 -7.05 -25.81
N GLN A 134 -17.23 -6.53 -24.59
CA GLN A 134 -16.57 -7.17 -23.44
C GLN A 134 -17.55 -7.99 -22.58
N ASN A 135 -18.85 -7.68 -22.64
CA ASN A 135 -19.90 -8.37 -21.90
C ASN A 135 -20.01 -9.87 -22.23
N SER A 136 -19.72 -10.27 -23.47
CA SER A 136 -19.70 -11.68 -23.89
C SER A 136 -18.57 -12.49 -23.25
N THR A 137 -17.51 -11.83 -22.78
CA THR A 137 -16.29 -12.47 -22.28
C THR A 137 -16.36 -12.78 -20.78
N VAL A 138 -17.08 -11.97 -20.00
CA VAL A 138 -17.19 -12.15 -18.53
C VAL A 138 -18.01 -13.38 -18.16
N LYS A 139 -19.09 -13.69 -18.89
CA LYS A 139 -19.89 -14.91 -18.69
C LYS A 139 -19.13 -16.23 -18.86
N LYS A 140 -17.89 -16.21 -19.35
CA LYS A 140 -17.08 -17.40 -19.59
C LYS A 140 -16.22 -17.80 -18.37
N TYR A 141 -16.06 -16.91 -17.39
CA TYR A 141 -15.11 -17.09 -16.28
C TYR A 141 -15.75 -16.90 -14.88
N ASP A 142 -17.06 -16.70 -14.82
CA ASP A 142 -17.88 -16.86 -13.61
C ASP A 142 -18.41 -18.30 -13.53
#